data_AF-A0A382MBE5-F1
#
_entry.id   AF-A0A382MBE5-F1
#
_cell.length_a   1.000
_cell.length_b   1.000
_cell.length_c   1.000
_cell.angle_alpha   90.00
_cell.angle_beta   90.00
_cell.angle_gamma   90.00
#
_symmetry.space_group_name_H-M   'P 1'
#
loop_
_entity.id
_entity.type
_entity.pdbx_description
1 polymer ?
#
loop_
_entity_poly.entity_id
_entity_poly.type
_entity_poly.pdbx_seq_one_letter_code
_entity_poly.pdbx_strand_id
1 'polypeptide(L)'
;HATHADAQEIKELAGSGAVVGLCPTTEANLADGVFSFDAFSMAGGRFGIGSDSNISVGPVSELQYLEYGQRVITGQRIRGRPDTTVPRHVGAALWRGALAGGAQALGRSIGSISAGCRADIVLLDGDHPSLAARTGDALIDGWIFAASENPVRHVMVGGDWVIRDGCHRLETEIEERYREVVARLA
;
A
#
# COMPACT_ATOMS: atom_id res chain seq x y z
N HIS A 1 2.73 -4.43 13.25
CA HIS A 1 1.75 -5.52 13.02
C HIS A 1 0.45 -5.30 13.79
N ALA A 2 0.42 -5.41 15.13
CA ALA A 2 -0.84 -5.36 15.91
C ALA A 2 -1.88 -6.44 15.52
N THR A 3 -1.41 -7.53 14.91
CA THR A 3 -2.23 -8.58 14.27
C THR A 3 -3.27 -9.18 15.21
N HIS A 4 -2.92 -9.36 16.48
CA HIS A 4 -3.73 -10.04 17.49
C HIS A 4 -4.51 -9.08 18.39
N ALA A 5 -4.67 -7.81 17.99
CA ALA A 5 -5.41 -6.84 18.79
C ALA A 5 -6.87 -7.27 19.00
N ASP A 6 -7.31 -7.31 20.26
CA ASP A 6 -8.69 -7.60 20.59
C ASP A 6 -9.63 -6.41 20.32
N ALA A 7 -10.93 -6.60 20.54
CA ALA A 7 -11.94 -5.58 20.26
C ALA A 7 -11.78 -4.29 21.10
N GLN A 8 -11.21 -4.38 22.30
CA GLN A 8 -10.95 -3.23 23.16
C GLN A 8 -9.67 -2.53 22.70
N GLU A 9 -8.59 -3.28 22.44
CA GLU A 9 -7.33 -2.75 21.92
C GLU A 9 -7.52 -2.05 20.57
N ILE A 10 -8.37 -2.58 19.68
CA ILE A 10 -8.73 -1.94 18.41
C ILE A 10 -9.34 -0.55 18.64
N LYS A 11 -10.25 -0.41 19.59
CA LYS A 11 -10.89 0.88 19.91
C LYS A 11 -9.90 1.86 20.50
N GLU A 12 -9.03 1.40 21.37
CA GLU A 12 -7.99 2.22 22.00
C GLU A 12 -6.95 2.69 20.97
N LEU A 13 -6.49 1.79 20.09
CA LEU A 13 -5.60 2.12 18.99
C LEU A 13 -6.23 3.17 18.07
N ALA A 14 -7.48 2.97 17.65
CA ALA A 14 -8.17 3.92 16.79
C ALA A 14 -8.35 5.29 17.49
N GLY A 15 -8.76 5.29 18.76
CA GLY A 15 -8.96 6.50 19.57
C GLY A 15 -7.67 7.27 19.86
N SER A 16 -6.52 6.59 19.92
CA SER A 16 -5.22 7.22 20.15
C SER A 16 -4.73 8.07 18.98
N GLY A 17 -5.23 7.82 17.77
CA GLY A 17 -4.73 8.43 16.53
C GLY A 17 -3.38 7.87 16.06
N ALA A 18 -2.86 6.81 16.69
CA ALA A 18 -1.69 6.09 16.22
C ALA A 18 -1.92 5.45 14.84
N VAL A 19 -0.84 5.24 14.10
CA VAL A 19 -0.86 4.54 12.82
C VAL A 19 -0.47 3.09 13.05
N VAL A 20 -1.33 2.16 12.66
CA VAL A 20 -0.97 0.73 12.61
C VAL A 20 -0.19 0.49 11.31
N GLY A 21 1.09 0.11 11.44
CA GLY A 21 1.93 -0.33 10.32
C GLY A 21 1.64 -1.79 10.02
N LEU A 22 0.95 -2.03 8.91
CA LEU A 22 0.55 -3.37 8.43
C LEU A 22 1.55 -3.85 7.40
N CYS A 23 1.97 -5.11 7.49
CA CYS A 23 2.85 -5.74 6.50
C CYS A 23 2.23 -7.06 6.00
N PRO A 24 1.03 -7.03 5.36
CA PRO A 24 0.26 -8.24 5.05
C PRO A 24 1.02 -9.36 4.34
N THR A 25 1.96 -9.05 3.43
CA THR A 25 2.71 -10.10 2.73
C THR A 25 3.70 -10.81 3.64
N THR A 26 4.43 -10.08 4.48
CA THR A 26 5.33 -10.64 5.51
C THR A 26 4.54 -11.34 6.62
N GLU A 27 3.48 -10.73 7.13
CA GLU A 27 2.61 -11.31 8.16
C GLU A 27 2.00 -12.64 7.69
N ALA A 28 1.61 -12.73 6.41
CA ALA A 28 1.19 -13.98 5.80
C ALA A 28 2.34 -15.00 5.65
N ASN A 29 3.53 -14.55 5.25
CA ASN A 29 4.69 -15.41 5.10
C ASN A 29 5.15 -16.02 6.45
N LEU A 30 5.06 -15.25 7.54
CA LEU A 30 5.44 -15.67 8.89
C LEU A 30 4.30 -16.34 9.66
N ALA A 31 3.12 -16.44 9.06
CA ALA A 31 1.91 -16.98 9.68
C ALA A 31 1.49 -16.24 10.96
N ASP A 32 1.66 -14.92 10.99
CA ASP A 32 1.25 -14.08 12.13
C ASP A 32 -0.27 -14.04 12.29
N GLY A 33 -1.03 -14.20 11.20
CA GLY A 33 -2.49 -14.12 11.19
C GLY A 33 -3.01 -12.91 10.42
N VAL A 34 -4.30 -12.61 10.59
CA VAL A 34 -4.96 -11.51 9.87
C VAL A 34 -5.48 -10.48 10.87
N PHE A 35 -4.96 -9.25 10.76
CA PHE A 35 -5.44 -8.11 11.54
C PHE A 35 -6.92 -7.84 11.28
N SER A 36 -7.68 -7.49 12.31
CA SER A 36 -9.10 -7.12 12.23
C SER A 36 -9.30 -5.72 11.63
N PHE A 37 -8.83 -5.54 10.40
CA PHE A 37 -8.72 -4.26 9.73
C PHE A 37 -10.06 -3.57 9.53
N ASP A 38 -11.09 -4.32 9.13
CA ASP A 38 -12.40 -3.72 8.89
C ASP A 38 -12.98 -3.11 10.18
N ALA A 39 -12.87 -3.82 11.31
CA ALA A 39 -13.29 -3.29 12.62
C ALA A 39 -12.46 -2.06 13.03
N PHE A 40 -11.14 -2.10 12.82
CA PHE A 40 -10.25 -0.97 13.12
C PHE A 40 -10.54 0.25 12.25
N SER A 41 -10.76 0.06 10.95
CA SER A 41 -11.12 1.12 10.01
C SER A 41 -12.48 1.73 10.35
N MET A 42 -13.46 0.90 10.71
CA MET A 42 -14.78 1.35 11.17
C MET A 42 -14.74 2.09 12.52
N ALA A 43 -13.71 1.87 13.33
CA ALA A 43 -13.44 2.64 14.54
C ALA A 43 -12.71 3.97 14.27
N GLY A 44 -12.40 4.31 13.01
CA GLY A 44 -11.67 5.52 12.64
C GLY A 44 -10.15 5.37 12.66
N GLY A 45 -9.66 4.13 12.67
CA GLY A 45 -8.24 3.80 12.67
C GLY A 45 -7.45 4.41 11.52
N ARG A 46 -6.14 4.59 11.75
CA ARG A 46 -5.16 5.05 10.77
C ARG A 46 -4.16 3.92 10.51
N PHE A 47 -3.81 3.70 9.26
CA PHE A 47 -2.90 2.63 8.89
C PHE A 47 -1.92 3.07 7.81
N GLY A 48 -0.76 2.43 7.78
CA GLY A 48 0.17 2.44 6.66
C GLY A 48 0.48 1.01 6.26
N ILE A 49 1.11 0.85 5.10
CA ILE A 49 1.66 -0.44 4.65
C ILE A 49 3.19 -0.40 4.67
N GLY A 50 3.81 -1.55 4.91
CA GLY A 50 5.25 -1.74 4.83
C GLY A 50 5.59 -3.12 4.26
N SER A 51 6.75 -3.25 3.62
CA SER A 51 7.25 -4.51 3.07
C SER A 51 7.97 -5.39 4.09
N ASP A 52 8.36 -4.82 5.23
CA ASP A 52 9.04 -5.49 6.35
C ASP A 52 10.22 -6.39 5.92
N SER A 53 10.02 -7.72 5.86
CA SER A 53 11.05 -8.69 5.48
C SER A 53 11.41 -8.65 3.99
N ASN A 54 10.70 -7.83 3.21
CA ASN A 54 10.89 -7.63 1.77
C ASN A 54 10.68 -8.90 0.93
N ILE A 55 9.89 -9.86 1.43
CA ILE A 55 9.48 -11.05 0.65
C ILE A 55 8.59 -10.65 -0.54
N SER A 56 7.87 -9.54 -0.41
CA SER A 56 7.23 -8.81 -1.50
C SER A 56 7.60 -7.33 -1.37
N VAL A 57 7.88 -6.68 -2.51
CA VAL A 57 8.21 -5.25 -2.54
C VAL A 57 7.28 -4.55 -3.51
N GLY A 58 6.33 -3.81 -2.94
CA GLY A 58 5.42 -2.97 -3.71
C GLY A 58 4.06 -2.86 -3.04
N PRO A 59 3.32 -1.76 -3.28
CA PRO A 59 2.08 -1.51 -2.58
C PRO A 59 0.93 -2.42 -3.01
N VAL A 60 0.97 -2.93 -4.26
CA VAL A 60 -0.12 -3.72 -4.84
C VAL A 60 -0.38 -4.97 -4.02
N SER A 61 0.64 -5.79 -3.79
CA SER A 61 0.50 -7.04 -3.04
C SER A 61 0.08 -6.81 -1.59
N GLU A 62 0.63 -5.79 -0.91
CA GLU A 62 0.23 -5.44 0.45
C GLU A 62 -1.26 -5.09 0.53
N LEU A 63 -1.74 -4.23 -0.38
CA LEU A 63 -3.14 -3.81 -0.39
C LEU A 63 -4.08 -4.94 -0.81
N GLN A 64 -3.67 -5.79 -1.74
CA GLN A 64 -4.41 -6.99 -2.13
C GLN A 64 -4.54 -7.97 -0.97
N TYR A 65 -3.45 -8.30 -0.28
CA TYR A 65 -3.47 -9.22 0.85
C TYR A 65 -4.28 -8.66 2.02
N LEU A 66 -4.20 -7.35 2.27
CA LEU A 66 -5.05 -6.68 3.25
C LEU A 66 -6.53 -6.90 2.93
N GLU A 67 -7.00 -6.53 1.74
CA GLU A 67 -8.40 -6.68 1.33
C GLU A 67 -8.84 -8.15 1.26
N TYR A 68 -8.07 -9.00 0.58
CA TYR A 68 -8.43 -10.39 0.36
C TYR A 68 -8.41 -11.21 1.64
N GLY A 69 -7.49 -10.92 2.57
CA GLY A 69 -7.50 -11.52 3.90
C GLY A 69 -8.81 -11.26 4.65
N GLN A 70 -9.30 -10.01 4.62
CA GLN A 70 -10.60 -9.68 5.21
C GLN A 70 -11.73 -10.43 4.51
N ARG A 71 -11.73 -10.48 3.16
CA ARG A 71 -12.78 -11.18 2.40
C ARG A 71 -12.86 -12.67 2.70
N VAL A 72 -11.71 -13.34 2.78
CA VAL A 72 -11.66 -14.78 3.04
C VAL A 72 -12.21 -15.10 4.44
N ILE A 73 -11.86 -14.29 5.44
CA ILE A 73 -12.25 -14.56 6.83
C ILE A 73 -13.70 -14.15 7.12
N THR A 74 -14.16 -13.03 6.54
CA THR A 74 -15.47 -12.44 6.88
C THR A 74 -16.56 -12.72 5.85
N GLY A 75 -16.20 -13.16 4.64
CA GLY A 75 -17.11 -13.23 3.50
C GLY A 75 -17.56 -11.86 2.97
N GLN A 76 -16.94 -10.76 3.43
CA GLN A 76 -17.34 -9.39 3.10
C GLN A 76 -16.14 -8.56 2.61
N ARG A 77 -16.42 -7.56 1.77
CA ARG A 77 -15.43 -6.54 1.38
C ARG A 77 -15.20 -5.58 2.55
N ILE A 78 -14.01 -4.96 2.63
CA ILE A 78 -13.78 -3.87 3.59
C ILE A 78 -14.83 -2.76 3.37
N ARG A 79 -15.48 -2.37 4.47
CA ARG A 79 -16.61 -1.43 4.50
C ARG A 79 -16.16 0.02 4.62
N GLY A 80 -14.89 0.27 4.94
CA GLY A 80 -14.33 1.61 5.02
C GLY A 80 -14.48 2.23 6.41
N ARG A 81 -14.95 3.47 6.46
CA ARG A 81 -15.07 4.31 7.66
C ARG A 81 -16.53 4.52 8.06
N PRO A 82 -16.83 4.84 9.33
CA PRO A 82 -18.21 4.87 9.86
C PRO A 82 -19.14 5.89 9.18
N ASP A 83 -18.61 6.87 8.46
CA ASP A 83 -19.35 7.88 7.68
C ASP A 83 -19.37 7.60 6.17
N THR A 84 -18.81 6.48 5.73
CA THR A 84 -18.77 6.09 4.32
C THR A 84 -19.69 4.90 4.06
N THR A 85 -20.48 4.96 2.99
CA THR A 85 -21.05 3.74 2.40
C THR A 85 -19.92 2.83 1.96
N VAL A 86 -20.14 1.50 1.92
CA VAL A 86 -19.17 0.52 1.38
C VAL A 86 -18.50 1.11 0.14
N PRO A 87 -17.17 1.29 0.13
CA PRO A 87 -16.50 1.99 -0.93
C PRO A 87 -16.83 1.32 -2.25
N ARG A 88 -17.40 2.10 -3.19
CA ARG A 88 -17.50 1.65 -4.58
C ARG A 88 -16.12 1.24 -5.09
N HIS A 89 -15.09 2.01 -4.69
CA HIS A 89 -13.69 1.86 -5.07
C HIS A 89 -12.81 1.54 -3.86
N VAL A 90 -12.71 0.26 -3.51
CA VAL A 90 -11.93 -0.20 -2.35
C VAL A 90 -10.44 0.05 -2.52
N GLY A 91 -9.90 -0.10 -3.72
CA GLY A 91 -8.47 0.09 -4.00
C GLY A 91 -8.08 1.54 -3.81
N ALA A 92 -8.89 2.46 -4.32
CA ALA A 92 -8.71 3.90 -4.09
C ALA A 92 -8.80 4.28 -2.61
N ALA A 93 -9.76 3.71 -1.86
CA ALA A 93 -9.90 3.95 -0.43
C ALA A 93 -8.68 3.47 0.36
N LEU A 94 -8.22 2.25 0.08
CA LEU A 94 -7.04 1.67 0.71
C LEU A 94 -5.77 2.45 0.38
N TRP A 95 -5.59 2.82 -0.89
CA TRP A 95 -4.46 3.64 -1.35
C TRP A 95 -4.38 4.98 -0.59
N ARG A 96 -5.50 5.73 -0.52
CA ARG A 96 -5.55 7.00 0.21
C ARG A 96 -5.32 6.83 1.71
N GLY A 97 -5.89 5.78 2.31
CA GLY A 97 -5.68 5.44 3.72
C GLY A 97 -4.20 5.20 4.03
N ALA A 98 -3.55 4.35 3.21
CA ALA A 98 -2.14 4.03 3.33
C ALA A 98 -1.23 5.25 3.08
N LEU A 99 -1.56 6.13 2.11
CA LEU A 99 -0.82 7.38 1.89
C LEU A 99 -0.90 8.31 3.11
N ALA A 100 -2.09 8.52 3.66
CA ALA A 100 -2.30 9.40 4.81
C ALA A 100 -1.61 8.86 6.07
N GLY A 101 -1.80 7.58 6.39
CA GLY A 101 -1.16 6.98 7.56
C GLY A 101 0.35 6.81 7.37
N GLY A 102 0.82 6.47 6.17
CA GLY A 102 2.25 6.40 5.86
C GLY A 102 2.95 7.76 6.02
N ALA A 103 2.34 8.85 5.51
CA ALA A 103 2.86 10.20 5.70
C ALA A 103 2.94 10.60 7.19
N GLN A 104 1.89 10.28 7.96
CA GLN A 104 1.88 10.50 9.40
C GLN A 104 2.97 9.69 10.11
N ALA A 105 3.08 8.39 9.83
CA ALA A 105 4.04 7.49 10.47
C ALA A 105 5.50 7.92 10.20
N LEU A 106 5.77 8.42 8.99
CA LEU A 106 7.09 8.92 8.61
C LEU A 106 7.36 10.36 9.08
N GLY A 107 6.36 11.10 9.56
CA GLY A 107 6.48 12.51 9.92
C GLY A 107 6.93 13.40 8.75
N ARG A 108 6.48 13.08 7.53
CA ARG A 108 6.91 13.78 6.30
C ARG A 108 5.73 14.45 5.60
N SER A 109 5.98 15.62 5.02
CA SER A 109 5.04 16.33 4.15
C SER A 109 4.94 15.65 2.77
N ILE A 110 4.36 14.45 2.73
CA ILE A 110 4.14 13.60 1.54
C ILE A 110 2.71 13.04 1.57
N GLY A 111 2.35 12.17 0.62
CA GLY A 111 1.06 11.48 0.62
C GLY A 111 -0.08 12.25 -0.07
N SER A 112 0.19 13.46 -0.55
CA SER A 112 -0.76 14.26 -1.34
C SER A 112 -0.06 15.12 -2.39
N ILE A 113 -0.75 15.36 -3.50
CA ILE A 113 -0.33 16.35 -4.51
C ILE A 113 -0.98 17.69 -4.13
N SER A 114 -0.27 18.48 -3.33
CA SER A 114 -0.73 19.77 -2.82
C SER A 114 0.45 20.70 -2.55
N ALA A 115 0.22 22.01 -2.55
CA ALA A 115 1.24 22.98 -2.18
C ALA A 115 1.74 22.72 -0.75
N GLY A 116 3.07 22.76 -0.56
CA GLY A 116 3.72 22.45 0.72
C GLY A 116 4.11 20.98 0.91
N CYS A 117 3.61 20.07 0.08
CA CYS A 117 4.08 18.68 0.05
C CYS A 117 5.30 18.52 -0.88
N ARG A 118 6.18 17.59 -0.53
CA ARG A 118 7.30 17.16 -1.38
C ARG A 118 6.74 16.52 -2.66
N ALA A 119 7.38 16.81 -3.80
CA ALA A 119 7.00 16.25 -5.10
C ALA A 119 7.41 14.77 -5.22
N ASP A 120 6.63 13.91 -4.59
CA ASP A 120 6.72 12.44 -4.69
C ASP A 120 5.52 11.93 -5.49
N ILE A 121 5.77 11.49 -6.71
CA ILE A 121 4.71 11.20 -7.68
C ILE A 121 5.01 9.90 -8.41
N VAL A 122 4.02 9.02 -8.47
CA VAL A 122 4.02 7.80 -9.28
C VAL A 122 3.15 8.04 -10.50
N LEU A 123 3.68 7.80 -11.69
CA LEU A 123 2.94 7.89 -12.95
C LEU A 123 2.72 6.48 -13.48
N LEU A 124 1.45 6.16 -13.73
CA LEU A 124 1.04 4.91 -14.35
C LEU A 124 1.06 5.06 -15.88
N ASP A 125 1.31 3.97 -16.58
CA ASP A 125 1.21 3.88 -18.03
C ASP A 125 -0.25 3.89 -18.47
N GLY A 126 -0.68 4.99 -19.10
CA GLY A 126 -2.06 5.17 -19.53
C GLY A 126 -2.51 4.18 -20.61
N ASP A 127 -1.56 3.61 -21.35
CA ASP A 127 -1.82 2.62 -22.40
C ASP A 127 -1.86 1.17 -21.87
N HIS A 128 -1.61 0.97 -20.57
CA HIS A 128 -1.62 -0.36 -19.98
C HIS A 128 -3.02 -1.00 -20.08
N PRO A 129 -3.17 -2.22 -20.63
CA PRO A 129 -4.49 -2.83 -20.90
C PRO A 129 -5.43 -2.91 -19.69
N SER A 130 -4.89 -3.20 -18.50
CA SER A 130 -5.71 -3.26 -17.26
C SER A 130 -6.29 -1.90 -16.83
N LEU A 131 -5.76 -0.79 -17.37
CA LEU A 131 -6.23 0.57 -17.11
C LEU A 131 -7.16 1.11 -18.21
N ALA A 132 -7.31 0.38 -19.33
CA ALA A 132 -8.12 0.80 -20.46
C ALA A 132 -9.57 1.10 -20.05
N ALA A 133 -10.11 2.21 -20.58
CA ALA A 133 -11.47 2.70 -20.34
C ALA A 133 -11.83 2.98 -18.86
N ARG A 134 -10.86 3.07 -17.95
CA ARG A 134 -11.06 3.45 -16.54
C ARG A 134 -10.78 4.94 -16.33
N THR A 135 -11.48 5.55 -15.39
CA THR A 135 -11.30 6.96 -15.02
C THR A 135 -11.44 7.15 -13.51
N GLY A 136 -10.84 8.21 -12.98
CA GLY A 136 -10.89 8.54 -11.54
C GLY A 136 -10.44 7.37 -10.67
N ASP A 137 -11.20 7.08 -9.61
CA ASP A 137 -10.88 6.02 -8.63
C ASP A 137 -10.86 4.62 -9.24
N ALA A 138 -11.55 4.40 -10.37
CA ALA A 138 -11.52 3.12 -11.06
C ALA A 138 -10.13 2.79 -11.64
N LEU A 139 -9.28 3.80 -11.91
CA LEU A 139 -7.88 3.60 -12.31
C LEU A 139 -7.08 2.96 -11.17
N ILE A 140 -7.26 3.44 -9.94
CA ILE A 140 -6.56 2.90 -8.77
C ILE A 140 -7.06 1.49 -8.48
N ASP A 141 -8.37 1.23 -8.57
CA ASP A 141 -8.89 -0.15 -8.47
C ASP A 141 -8.30 -1.07 -9.54
N GLY A 142 -8.17 -0.58 -10.78
CA GLY A 142 -7.56 -1.31 -11.89
C GLY A 142 -6.10 -1.66 -11.60
N TRP A 143 -5.32 -0.69 -11.12
CA TRP A 143 -3.94 -0.90 -10.73
C TRP A 143 -3.80 -1.90 -9.57
N ILE A 144 -4.59 -1.72 -8.50
CA ILE A 144 -4.46 -2.54 -7.30
C ILE A 144 -5.00 -3.96 -7.49
N PHE A 145 -6.10 -4.16 -8.23
CA PHE A 145 -6.77 -5.47 -8.27
C PHE A 145 -6.77 -6.18 -9.63
N ALA A 146 -6.45 -5.49 -10.73
CA ALA A 146 -6.60 -6.07 -12.08
C ALA A 146 -5.32 -6.02 -12.94
N ALA A 147 -4.30 -5.27 -12.56
CA ALA A 147 -3.04 -5.24 -13.28
C ALA A 147 -2.23 -6.50 -12.95
N SER A 148 -2.01 -7.36 -13.95
CA SER A 148 -1.15 -8.55 -13.83
C SER A 148 0.33 -8.20 -13.86
N GLU A 149 0.66 -7.11 -14.56
CA GLU A 149 1.99 -6.51 -14.62
C GLU A 149 1.94 -5.12 -13.99
N ASN A 150 3.08 -4.62 -13.52
CA ASN A 150 3.14 -3.34 -12.84
C ASN A 150 2.99 -2.18 -13.86
N PRO A 151 1.91 -1.39 -13.82
CA PRO A 151 1.73 -0.29 -14.76
C PRO A 151 2.52 0.96 -14.37
N VAL A 152 3.34 0.95 -13.31
CA VAL A 152 4.16 2.11 -12.92
C VAL A 152 5.25 2.35 -13.98
N ARG A 153 5.20 3.52 -14.62
CA ARG A 153 6.11 3.90 -15.70
C ARG A 153 7.19 4.89 -15.27
N HIS A 154 6.82 5.86 -14.43
CA HIS A 154 7.74 6.86 -13.92
C HIS A 154 7.55 7.07 -12.43
N VAL A 155 8.65 7.34 -11.73
CA VAL A 155 8.63 7.71 -10.32
C VAL A 155 9.49 8.95 -10.11
N MET A 156 8.89 9.96 -9.50
CA MET A 156 9.53 11.17 -9.04
C MET A 156 9.60 11.14 -7.51
N VAL A 157 10.76 11.53 -6.94
CA VAL A 157 10.95 11.68 -5.50
C VAL A 157 11.63 13.02 -5.26
N GLY A 158 11.04 13.89 -4.44
CA GLY A 158 11.61 15.20 -4.15
C GLY A 158 11.69 16.16 -5.34
N GLY A 159 10.98 15.90 -6.43
CA GLY A 159 11.12 16.63 -7.69
C GLY A 159 12.09 15.98 -8.69
N ASP A 160 12.86 14.97 -8.25
CA ASP A 160 13.83 14.29 -9.10
C ASP A 160 13.23 13.01 -9.70
N TRP A 161 13.39 12.84 -11.01
CA TRP A 161 13.02 11.60 -11.70
C TRP A 161 14.01 10.48 -11.37
N VAL A 162 13.57 9.53 -10.55
CA VAL A 162 14.39 8.37 -10.15
C VAL A 162 14.13 7.14 -11.01
N ILE A 163 12.90 6.99 -11.53
CA ILE A 163 12.53 5.96 -12.50
C ILE A 163 11.95 6.63 -13.74
N ARG A 164 12.48 6.26 -14.91
CA ARG A 164 12.02 6.71 -16.23
C ARG A 164 11.84 5.49 -17.13
N ASP A 165 10.69 5.44 -17.80
CA ASP A 165 10.26 4.33 -18.67
C ASP A 165 10.50 2.94 -18.04
N GLY A 166 10.13 2.80 -16.77
CA GLY A 166 10.26 1.55 -16.01
C GLY A 166 11.65 1.28 -15.42
N CYS A 167 12.68 2.05 -15.80
CA CYS A 167 14.07 1.78 -15.40
C CYS A 167 14.60 2.78 -14.38
N HIS A 168 15.34 2.29 -13.39
CA HIS A 168 16.12 3.14 -12.48
C HIS A 168 17.51 3.41 -13.08
N ARG A 169 18.04 4.64 -12.94
CA ARG A 169 19.32 5.04 -13.56
C ARG A 169 20.55 4.23 -13.11
N LEU A 170 20.46 3.54 -11.97
CA LEU A 170 21.51 2.69 -11.40
C LEU A 170 21.13 1.20 -11.40
N GLU A 171 20.05 0.81 -12.07
CA GLU A 171 19.49 -0.55 -12.01
C GLU A 171 20.55 -1.62 -12.32
N THR A 172 21.23 -1.52 -13.46
CA THR A 172 22.26 -2.48 -13.86
C THR A 172 23.40 -2.60 -12.84
N GLU A 173 23.95 -1.47 -12.38
CA GLU A 173 25.04 -1.47 -11.39
C GLU A 173 24.60 -2.11 -10.06
N ILE A 174 23.39 -1.78 -9.60
CA ILE A 174 22.85 -2.31 -8.34
C ILE A 174 22.60 -3.82 -8.47
N GLU A 175 22.05 -4.27 -9.58
CA GLU A 175 21.79 -5.70 -9.82
C GLU A 175 23.08 -6.52 -9.83
N GLU A 176 24.10 -6.06 -10.55
CA GLU A 176 25.40 -6.73 -10.61
C GLU A 176 26.02 -6.87 -9.22
N ARG A 177 26.10 -5.76 -8.48
CA ARG A 177 26.63 -5.74 -7.12
C ARG A 177 25.81 -6.58 -6.16
N TYR A 178 24.48 -6.58 -6.30
CA TYR A 178 23.59 -7.41 -5.49
C TYR A 178 23.89 -8.91 -5.72
N ARG A 179 24.00 -9.34 -6.98
CA ARG A 179 24.34 -10.74 -7.32
C ARG A 179 25.69 -11.15 -6.73
N GLU A 180 26.71 -10.30 -6.82
CA GLU A 180 28.02 -10.55 -6.21
C GLU A 180 27.99 -10.68 -4.68
N VAL A 181 27.19 -9.84 -4.01
CA VAL A 181 27.03 -9.92 -2.55
C VAL A 181 26.30 -11.20 -2.16
N VAL A 182 25.19 -11.51 -2.82
CA VAL A 182 24.41 -12.73 -2.51
C VAL A 182 25.24 -13.99 -2.76
N ALA A 183 26.01 -14.05 -3.85
CA ALA A 183 26.88 -15.19 -4.13
C ALA A 183 27.97 -15.39 -3.08
N ARG A 184 28.39 -14.34 -2.36
CA ARG A 184 29.36 -14.45 -1.24
C ARG A 184 28.72 -14.87 0.08
N LEU A 185 27.40 -14.74 0.20
CA LEU A 185 26.64 -15.11 1.40
C LEU A 185 26.05 -16.53 1.32
N ALA A 186 26.01 -17.11 0.12
CA ALA A 186 25.63 -18.50 -0.13
C ALA A 186 26.75 -19.47 0.25
#